data_AF-A0A962UJQ4-F1
#
_entry.id   AF-A0A962UJQ4-F1
#
_cell.length_a   1.000
_cell.length_b   1.000
_cell.length_c   1.000
_cell.angle_alpha   90.00
_cell.angle_beta   90.00
_cell.angle_gamma   90.00
#
_symmetry.space_group_name_H-M   'P 1'
#
loop_
_entity.id
_entity.type
_entity.pdbx_description
1 polymer ?
#
loop_
_entity_poly.entity_id
_entity_poly.type
_entity_poly.pdbx_seq_one_letter_code
_entity_poly.pdbx_strand_id
1 'polypeptide(L)'
;MIDHVDSFRSAMAAVGLDYAGEIIADGTLHEIKANGDKTKKTWYVLHGDGLPAGAFGDHKRGIKEKWCAKADTELTPEERAERDRRWRQQQEIREAERRRQHDAASTEAQKILDAAKPASGDHPYLQRKHVNAHPGVLVG
;
A
#
# COMPACT_ATOMS: atom_id res chain seq x y z
N MET A 1 25.45 5.01 19.12
CA MET A 1 24.02 4.70 18.95
C MET A 1 23.80 4.71 17.45
N ILE A 2 23.63 3.54 16.83
CA ILE A 2 23.38 3.47 15.38
C ILE A 2 21.99 4.05 15.17
N ASP A 3 21.88 5.11 14.38
CA ASP A 3 20.59 5.62 13.99
C ASP A 3 19.94 4.58 13.06
N HIS A 4 18.85 3.98 13.54
CA HIS A 4 18.10 2.97 12.81
C HIS A 4 17.52 3.57 11.52
N VAL A 5 17.28 4.89 11.49
CA VAL A 5 16.89 5.62 10.29
C VAL A 5 17.99 5.58 9.22
N ASP A 6 19.25 5.78 9.60
CA ASP A 6 20.39 5.74 8.67
C ASP A 6 20.64 4.32 8.15
N SER A 7 20.50 3.31 9.01
CA SER A 7 20.60 1.91 8.59
C SER A 7 19.47 1.51 7.65
N PHE A 8 18.25 1.99 7.90
CA PHE A 8 17.11 1.79 7.01
C PHE A 8 17.32 2.49 5.66
N ARG A 9 17.79 3.75 5.67
CA ARG A 9 18.14 4.50 4.46
C ARG A 9 19.21 3.78 3.65
N SER A 10 20.22 3.23 4.31
CA SER A 10 21.29 2.45 3.67
C SER A 10 20.74 1.19 2.99
N ALA A 11 19.79 0.50 3.63
CA ALA A 11 19.13 -0.67 3.04
C ALA A 11 18.27 -0.31 1.82
N MET A 12 17.57 0.83 1.85
CA MET A 12 16.85 1.34 0.68
C MET A 12 17.82 1.66 -0.48
N ALA A 13 18.92 2.34 -0.18
CA ALA A 13 19.94 2.68 -1.19
C ALA A 13 20.58 1.42 -1.80
N ALA A 14 20.79 0.36 -1.02
CA ALA A 14 21.37 -0.90 -1.49
C ALA A 14 20.52 -1.60 -2.57
N VAL A 15 19.21 -1.37 -2.60
CA VAL A 15 18.31 -1.86 -3.66
C VAL A 15 18.03 -0.82 -4.74
N GLY A 16 18.77 0.28 -4.74
CA GLY A 16 18.64 1.36 -5.72
C GLY A 16 17.48 2.32 -5.45
N LEU A 17 17.00 2.42 -4.21
CA LEU A 17 16.03 3.42 -3.77
C LEU A 17 16.74 4.52 -2.97
N ASP A 18 17.17 5.56 -3.67
CA ASP A 18 17.85 6.71 -3.09
C ASP A 18 16.82 7.78 -2.70
N TYR A 19 16.74 8.07 -1.40
CA TYR A 19 15.84 9.07 -0.86
C TYR A 19 16.59 9.92 0.18
N ALA A 20 16.74 11.21 -0.14
CA ALA A 20 17.47 12.16 0.71
C ALA A 20 16.58 12.84 1.76
N GLY A 21 15.26 12.71 1.69
CA GLY A 21 14.33 13.39 2.60
C GLY A 21 14.27 12.79 4.01
N GLU A 22 13.40 13.34 4.85
CA GLU A 22 13.17 12.82 6.21
C GLU A 22 12.47 11.46 6.17
N ILE A 23 12.95 10.53 6.99
CA ILE A 23 12.35 9.21 7.21
C ILE A 23 11.75 9.21 8.61
N ILE A 24 10.46 8.92 8.69
CA ILE A 24 9.68 8.97 9.93
C ILE A 24 9.42 7.55 10.42
N ALA A 25 9.83 7.25 11.64
CA ALA A 25 9.71 5.93 12.27
C ALA A 25 8.42 5.78 13.10
N ASP A 26 7.27 6.19 12.54
CA ASP A 26 5.96 6.20 13.23
C ASP A 26 5.11 4.93 13.01
N GLY A 27 5.61 3.96 12.26
CA GLY A 27 4.91 2.73 11.92
C GLY A 27 3.78 2.89 10.89
N THR A 28 3.68 4.05 10.24
CA THR A 28 2.68 4.32 9.20
C THR A 28 3.28 4.23 7.79
N LEU A 29 2.42 4.12 6.78
CA LEU A 29 2.85 4.05 5.38
C LEU A 29 3.11 5.46 4.84
N HIS A 30 4.36 5.68 4.45
CA HIS A 30 4.83 6.92 3.85
C HIS A 30 5.11 6.73 2.37
N GLU A 31 4.48 7.55 1.52
CA GLU A 31 4.76 7.60 0.10
C GLU A 31 5.74 8.74 -0.25
N ILE A 32 6.84 8.37 -0.89
CA ILE A 32 7.96 9.26 -1.19
C ILE A 32 8.35 9.22 -2.67
N LYS A 33 9.14 10.24 -3.05
CA LYS A 33 9.79 10.33 -4.36
C LYS A 33 11.25 9.93 -4.19
N ALA A 34 11.59 8.70 -4.54
CA ALA A 34 12.99 8.27 -4.60
C ALA A 34 13.60 8.56 -5.97
N ASN A 35 14.93 8.65 -6.04
CA ASN A 35 15.74 8.79 -7.25
C ASN A 35 15.37 10.00 -8.13
N GLY A 36 14.83 11.07 -7.53
CA GLY A 36 14.34 12.23 -8.27
C GLY A 36 13.08 11.97 -9.12
N ASP A 37 12.35 10.88 -8.87
CA ASP A 37 11.10 10.57 -9.60
C ASP A 37 10.05 11.68 -9.39
N LYS A 38 9.33 12.04 -10.46
CA LYS A 38 8.31 13.11 -10.43
C LYS A 38 7.07 12.74 -9.59
N THR A 39 6.78 11.44 -9.50
CA THR A 39 5.61 10.87 -8.83
C THR A 39 6.03 10.03 -7.62
N LYS A 40 5.19 10.00 -6.57
CA LYS A 40 5.39 9.13 -5.41
C LYS A 40 5.11 7.67 -5.79
N LYS A 41 6.14 6.90 -6.11
CA LYS A 41 6.04 5.47 -6.48
C LYS A 41 6.72 4.56 -5.47
N THR A 42 7.56 5.14 -4.63
CA THR A 42 8.29 4.48 -3.58
C THR A 42 7.52 4.70 -2.28
N TRP A 43 7.46 3.67 -1.46
CA TRP A 43 6.79 3.70 -0.16
C TRP A 43 7.67 3.05 0.89
N TYR A 44 7.48 3.42 2.15
CA TYR A 44 8.09 2.73 3.28
C TYR A 44 7.18 2.76 4.51
N VAL A 45 7.46 1.84 5.44
CA VAL A 45 6.93 1.80 6.80
C VAL A 45 8.11 1.49 7.70
N LEU A 46 8.34 2.29 8.74
CA LEU A 46 9.39 2.06 9.72
C LEU A 46 8.79 2.19 11.12
N HIS A 47 8.92 1.15 11.93
CA HIS A 47 8.58 1.13 13.35
C HIS A 47 9.85 1.45 14.15
N GLY A 48 9.84 2.53 14.93
CA GLY A 48 10.96 2.90 15.79
C GLY A 48 10.88 2.34 17.22
N ASP A 49 9.76 1.71 17.60
CA ASP A 49 9.50 1.26 18.96
C ASP A 49 10.04 -0.15 19.23
N GLY A 50 10.83 -0.30 20.31
CA GLY A 50 11.43 -1.57 20.69
C GLY A 50 12.56 -1.98 19.75
N LEU A 51 12.34 -3.02 18.94
CA LEU A 51 13.27 -3.48 17.91
C LEU A 51 12.86 -2.84 16.57
N PRO A 52 13.63 -1.87 16.03
CA PRO A 52 13.20 -1.18 14.83
C PRO A 52 13.09 -2.14 13.65
N ALA A 53 11.94 -2.11 13.00
CA ALA A 53 11.61 -2.99 11.89
C ALA A 53 10.69 -2.27 10.90
N GLY A 54 10.71 -2.69 9.65
CA GLY A 54 10.00 -1.98 8.60
C GLY A 54 9.93 -2.74 7.30
N ALA A 55 9.39 -2.07 6.30
CA ALA A 55 9.39 -2.51 4.92
C ALA A 55 9.45 -1.31 4.00
N PHE A 56 10.04 -1.49 2.83
CA PHE A 56 10.05 -0.47 1.79
C PHE A 56 9.85 -1.11 0.42
N GLY A 57 9.45 -0.32 -0.56
CA GLY A 57 9.26 -0.81 -1.90
C GLY A 57 9.01 0.29 -2.91
N ASP A 58 8.98 -0.11 -4.18
CA ASP A 58 8.70 0.78 -5.29
C ASP A 58 7.84 0.06 -6.32
N HIS A 59 6.65 0.61 -6.57
CA HIS A 59 5.69 0.01 -7.49
C HIS A 59 6.15 0.00 -8.95
N LYS A 60 6.93 1.00 -9.37
CA LYS A 60 7.44 1.12 -10.75
C LYS A 60 8.55 0.11 -11.01
N ARG A 61 9.40 -0.13 -9.99
CA ARG A 61 10.55 -1.05 -10.08
C ARG A 61 10.23 -2.46 -9.61
N GLY A 62 9.04 -2.70 -9.05
CA GLY A 62 8.62 -4.00 -8.52
C GLY A 62 9.37 -4.42 -7.25
N ILE A 63 9.95 -3.47 -6.51
CA ILE A 63 10.76 -3.73 -5.32
C ILE A 63 9.84 -3.84 -4.11
N LYS A 64 10.06 -4.83 -3.25
CA LYS A 64 9.39 -4.96 -1.95
C LYS A 64 10.27 -5.76 -0.99
N GLU A 65 10.84 -5.06 -0.02
CA GLU A 65 11.76 -5.65 0.96
C GLU A 65 11.27 -5.45 2.39
N LYS A 66 11.62 -6.39 3.26
CA LYS A 66 11.45 -6.28 4.71
C LYS A 66 12.79 -5.92 5.33
N TRP A 67 12.77 -5.11 6.38
CA TRP A 67 13.97 -4.66 7.07
C TRP A 67 13.82 -4.77 8.59
N CYS A 68 14.93 -5.05 9.26
CA CYS A 68 15.05 -5.12 10.72
C CYS A 68 16.42 -4.56 11.12
N ALA A 69 16.49 -3.79 12.20
CA ALA A 69 17.74 -3.18 12.68
C ALA A 69 18.74 -4.22 13.22
N LYS A 70 18.26 -5.34 13.77
CA LYS A 70 19.10 -6.50 14.10
C LYS A 70 19.06 -7.51 12.97
N ALA A 71 20.23 -8.03 12.63
CA ALA A 71 20.33 -9.21 11.78
C ALA A 71 19.61 -10.40 12.43
N ASP A 72 18.97 -11.24 11.63
CA ASP A 72 18.18 -12.38 12.15
C ASP A 72 19.05 -13.40 12.93
N THR A 73 20.37 -13.35 12.73
CA THR A 73 21.40 -14.13 13.45
C THR A 73 21.70 -13.63 14.86
N GLU A 74 21.32 -12.38 15.19
CA GLU A 74 21.59 -11.73 16.47
C GLU A 74 20.33 -11.60 17.35
N LEU A 75 19.18 -12.03 16.84
CA LEU A 75 17.92 -12.04 17.58
C LEU A 75 17.87 -13.24 18.51
N THR A 76 17.55 -12.99 19.78
CA THR A 76 17.22 -14.10 20.69
C THR A 76 15.88 -14.74 20.26
N PRO A 77 15.62 -16.00 20.63
CA PRO A 77 14.33 -16.64 20.36
C PRO A 77 13.13 -15.83 20.86
N GLU A 78 13.27 -15.16 22.01
CA GLU A 78 12.24 -14.32 22.62
C GLU A 78 11.99 -13.05 21.80
N GLU A 79 13.05 -12.36 21.36
CA GLU A 79 12.94 -11.17 20.50
C GLU A 79 12.29 -11.53 19.15
N ARG A 80 12.63 -12.71 18.59
CA ARG A 80 12.02 -13.22 17.36
C ARG A 80 10.53 -13.53 17.57
N ALA A 81 10.17 -14.17 18.69
CA ALA A 81 8.78 -14.50 19.00
C ALA A 81 7.92 -13.24 19.19
N GLU A 82 8.43 -12.21 19.88
CA GLU A 82 7.72 -10.95 20.05
C GLU A 82 7.58 -10.18 18.72
N ARG A 83 8.63 -10.14 17.89
CA ARG A 83 8.57 -9.58 16.53
C ARG A 83 7.48 -10.27 15.70
N ASP A 84 7.47 -11.59 15.69
CA ASP A 84 6.52 -12.39 14.90
C ASP A 84 5.09 -12.24 15.45
N ARG A 85 4.92 -12.15 16.77
CA ARG A 85 3.63 -11.86 17.41
C ARG A 85 3.10 -10.48 16.99
N ARG A 86 3.91 -9.43 17.09
CA ARG A 86 3.54 -8.08 16.64
C ARG A 86 3.22 -8.07 15.15
N TRP A 87 4.02 -8.75 14.33
CA TRP A 87 3.75 -8.89 12.90
C TRP A 87 2.36 -9.49 12.65
N ARG A 88 2.03 -10.61 13.30
CA ARG A 88 0.71 -11.25 13.15
C ARG A 88 -0.44 -10.33 13.56
N GLN A 89 -0.33 -9.67 14.71
CA GLN A 89 -1.34 -8.71 15.17
C GLN A 89 -1.55 -7.57 14.16
N GLN A 90 -0.47 -7.02 13.60
CA GLN A 90 -0.56 -5.98 12.60
C GLN A 90 -1.15 -6.49 11.28
N GLN A 91 -0.88 -7.74 10.87
CA GLN A 91 -1.54 -8.32 9.71
C GLN A 91 -3.03 -8.49 9.92
N GLU A 92 -3.47 -8.96 11.09
CA GLU A 92 -4.89 -9.12 11.42
C GLU A 92 -5.63 -7.78 11.39
N ILE A 93 -5.04 -6.72 11.96
CA ILE A 93 -5.62 -5.36 11.91
C ILE A 93 -5.77 -4.89 10.45
N ARG A 94 -4.72 -5.05 9.64
CA ARG A 94 -4.73 -4.64 8.23
C ARG A 94 -5.74 -5.42 7.40
N GLU A 95 -5.89 -6.71 7.65
CA GLU A 95 -6.85 -7.56 6.95
C GLU A 95 -8.29 -7.18 7.32
N ALA A 96 -8.56 -6.93 8.60
CA ALA A 96 -9.85 -6.47 9.08
C ALA A 96 -10.23 -5.10 8.46
N GLU A 97 -9.30 -4.15 8.42
CA GLU A 97 -9.54 -2.84 7.80
C GLU A 97 -9.77 -2.97 6.29
N ARG A 98 -8.96 -3.77 5.59
CA ARG A 98 -9.12 -4.03 4.15
C ARG A 98 -10.49 -4.64 3.86
N ARG A 99 -10.92 -5.61 4.66
CA ARG A 99 -12.25 -6.22 4.53
C ARG A 99 -13.35 -5.18 4.69
N ARG A 100 -13.26 -4.34 5.73
CA ARG A 100 -14.23 -3.25 5.95
C ARG A 100 -14.31 -2.29 4.76
N GLN A 101 -13.16 -1.91 4.19
CA GLN A 101 -13.12 -1.03 3.02
C GLN A 101 -13.75 -1.69 1.78
N HIS A 102 -13.47 -2.98 1.55
CA HIS A 102 -14.10 -3.74 0.46
C HIS A 102 -15.61 -3.89 0.64
N ASP A 103 -16.08 -4.19 1.84
CA ASP A 103 -17.51 -4.32 2.15
C ASP A 103 -18.24 -2.99 1.91
N ALA A 104 -17.63 -1.88 2.32
CA ALA A 104 -18.16 -0.53 2.07
C ALA A 104 -18.20 -0.20 0.56
N ALA A 105 -17.11 -0.46 -0.16
CA ALA A 105 -17.03 -0.24 -1.61
C ALA A 105 -18.03 -1.12 -2.38
N SER A 106 -18.19 -2.38 -1.98
CA SER A 106 -19.16 -3.31 -2.56
C SER A 106 -20.59 -2.84 -2.34
N THR A 107 -20.90 -2.37 -1.13
CA THR A 107 -22.22 -1.83 -0.80
C THR A 107 -22.53 -0.60 -1.66
N GLU A 108 -21.57 0.30 -1.82
CA GLU A 108 -21.74 1.50 -2.63
C GLU A 108 -21.86 1.19 -4.12
N ALA A 109 -21.03 0.28 -4.64
CA ALA A 109 -21.13 -0.18 -6.02
C ALA A 109 -22.50 -0.82 -6.30
N GLN A 110 -23.03 -1.60 -5.36
CA GLN A 110 -24.36 -2.19 -5.50
C GLN A 110 -25.45 -1.13 -5.56
N LYS A 111 -25.40 -0.09 -4.71
CA LYS A 111 -26.38 1.02 -4.79
C LYS A 111 -26.35 1.75 -6.13
N ILE A 112 -25.15 2.01 -6.65
CA ILE A 112 -24.99 2.64 -7.98
C ILE A 112 -25.61 1.74 -9.05
N LEU A 113 -25.35 0.44 -8.98
CA LEU A 113 -25.91 -0.53 -9.92
C LEU A 113 -27.43 -0.62 -9.84
N ASP A 114 -28.00 -0.64 -8.62
CA ASP A 114 -29.44 -0.70 -8.38
C ASP A 114 -30.16 0.58 -8.83
N ALA A 115 -29.50 1.73 -8.74
CA ALA A 115 -30.04 3.02 -9.20
C ALA A 115 -29.89 3.23 -10.71
N ALA A 116 -29.01 2.47 -11.36
CA ALA A 116 -28.76 2.59 -12.79
C ALA A 116 -29.95 2.09 -13.61
N LYS A 117 -30.20 2.75 -14.73
CA LYS A 117 -31.34 2.45 -15.63
C LYS A 117 -30.84 1.86 -16.93
N PRO A 118 -31.64 1.03 -17.63
CA PRO A 118 -31.29 0.60 -18.98
C PRO A 118 -30.97 1.79 -19.89
N ALA A 119 -29.86 1.70 -20.62
CA ALA A 119 -29.50 2.71 -21.60
C ALA A 119 -30.55 2.76 -22.71
N SER A 120 -31.10 3.94 -22.98
CA SER A 120 -31.91 4.17 -24.17
C SER A 120 -31.00 4.32 -25.40
N GLY A 121 -31.50 3.94 -26.57
CA GLY A 121 -30.84 4.25 -27.85
C GLY A 121 -30.62 5.75 -28.08
N ASP A 122 -31.38 6.60 -27.38
CA ASP A 122 -31.24 8.06 -27.43
C ASP A 122 -30.10 8.61 -26.55
N HIS A 123 -29.35 7.74 -25.87
CA HIS A 123 -28.26 8.18 -25.02
C HIS A 123 -27.19 8.92 -25.86
N PRO A 124 -26.81 10.18 -25.53
CA PRO A 124 -25.95 11.01 -26.38
C PRO A 124 -24.60 10.37 -26.73
N TYR A 125 -24.03 9.60 -25.79
CA TYR A 125 -22.79 8.86 -26.04
C TYR A 125 -22.95 7.76 -27.10
N LEU A 126 -24.07 7.02 -27.05
CA LEU A 126 -24.35 5.92 -27.98
C LEU A 126 -24.59 6.45 -29.40
N GLN A 127 -25.37 7.53 -29.53
CA GLN A 127 -25.57 8.22 -30.80
C GLN A 127 -24.25 8.72 -31.40
N ARG A 128 -23.42 9.40 -30.60
CA ARG A 128 -22.10 9.90 -31.04
C ARG A 128 -21.15 8.78 -31.47
N LYS A 129 -21.23 7.63 -30.82
CA LYS A 129 -20.38 6.46 -31.13
C LYS A 129 -20.99 5.55 -32.19
N HIS A 130 -22.20 5.83 -32.67
CA HIS A 130 -22.96 4.98 -33.58
C HIS A 130 -23.07 3.52 -33.09
N VAL A 131 -23.28 3.35 -31.77
CA VAL A 131 -23.45 2.03 -31.13
C VAL A 131 -24.88 1.90 -30.62
N ASN A 132 -25.49 0.74 -30.82
CA ASN A 132 -26.84 0.46 -30.33
C ASN A 132 -26.85 0.20 -28.82
N ALA A 133 -27.97 0.53 -28.17
CA ALA A 133 -28.21 0.06 -26.81
C ALA A 133 -28.48 -1.45 -26.83
N HIS A 134 -27.70 -2.21 -26.08
CA HIS A 134 -27.86 -3.66 -25.92
C HIS A 134 -28.42 -4.00 -24.54
N PRO A 135 -29.13 -5.14 -24.39
CA PRO A 135 -29.61 -5.61 -23.09
C PRO A 135 -28.46 -5.71 -22.07
N GLY A 136 -28.68 -5.19 -20.85
CA GLY A 136 -27.68 -5.18 -19.77
C GLY A 136 -26.75 -3.96 -19.77
N VAL A 137 -26.81 -3.08 -20.77
CA VAL A 137 -26.14 -1.77 -20.70
C VAL A 137 -26.96 -0.85 -19.81
N LEU A 138 -26.40 -0.47 -18.67
CA LEU A 138 -27.01 0.45 -17.72
C LEU A 138 -26.31 1.82 -17.76
N VAL A 139 -27.07 2.86 -17.48
CA VAL A 139 -26.62 4.25 -17.32
C VAL A 139 -27.06 4.74 -15.94
N GLY A 140 -26.11 5.25 -15.18
CA GLY A 140 -26.29 5.81 -13.83
C GLY A 140 -25.42 7.04 -13.68
#